data_AF-A0A5K1B7E2-F1
#
_entry.id   AF-A0A5K1B7E2-F1
#
_cell.length_a   1.000
_cell.length_b   1.000
_cell.length_c   1.000
_cell.angle_alpha   90.00
_cell.angle_beta   90.00
_cell.angle_gamma   90.00
#
_symmetry.space_group_name_H-M   'P 1'
#
loop_
_entity.id
_entity.type
_entity.pdbx_description
1 polymer ?
#
loop_
_entity_poly.entity_id
_entity_poly.type
_entity_poly.pdbx_seq_one_letter_code
_entity_poly.pdbx_strand_id
1 'polypeptide(L)' 'TGGPCWDVPLGRRDSTTASLARADVDLPLPSHGLVTLLAKFQNQGLSLTDMVALV' A
#
# COMPACT_ATOMS: atom_id res chain seq x y z
N THR A 1 -13.81 13.58 -12.43
CA THR A 1 -13.81 12.12 -12.24
C THR A 1 -13.95 11.46 -13.61
N GLY A 2 -12.84 10.99 -14.17
CA GLY A 2 -12.75 10.35 -15.49
C GLY A 2 -11.64 9.30 -15.53
N GLY A 3 -11.40 8.67 -14.38
CA GLY A 3 -10.37 7.64 -14.23
C GLY A 3 -10.83 6.29 -14.77
N PRO A 4 -9.92 5.31 -14.79
CA PRO A 4 -10.22 3.97 -15.26
C PRO A 4 -11.24 3.27 -14.35
N CYS A 5 -12.05 2.38 -14.92
CA CYS A 5 -12.90 1.46 -14.18
C CYS A 5 -12.18 0.12 -14.04
N TRP A 6 -12.33 -0.53 -12.88
CA TRP A 6 -11.85 -1.90 -12.66
C TRP A 6 -12.87 -2.67 -11.83
N ASP A 7 -12.97 -3.98 -12.10
CA ASP A 7 -13.80 -4.88 -11.32
C ASP A 7 -13.16 -5.12 -9.94
N VAL A 8 -13.96 -5.02 -8.88
CA VAL A 8 -13.49 -5.17 -7.50
C VAL A 8 -13.87 -6.55 -6.97
N PRO A 9 -12.90 -7.44 -6.68
CA PRO A 9 -13.19 -8.73 -6.07
C PRO A 9 -13.82 -8.58 -4.67
N LEU A 10 -14.89 -9.33 -4.40
CA LEU A 10 -15.65 -9.28 -3.15
C LEU A 10 -15.37 -10.51 -2.26
N GLY A 11 -15.80 -10.44 -0.99
CA GLY A 11 -15.72 -11.56 -0.04
C GLY A 11 -14.61 -11.45 1.02
N ARG A 12 -13.92 -10.30 1.11
CA ARG A 12 -13.04 -10.00 2.25
C ARG A 12 -13.85 -9.96 3.55
N ARG A 13 -13.28 -10.55 4.61
CA ARG A 13 -13.86 -10.57 5.95
C ARG A 13 -13.23 -9.49 6.82
N ASP A 14 -14.01 -8.96 7.76
CA ASP A 14 -13.53 -7.95 8.69
C ASP A 14 -12.62 -8.56 9.77
N SER A 15 -11.56 -7.82 10.11
CA SER A 15 -10.69 -8.18 11.24
C SER A 15 -11.38 -7.82 12.55
N THR A 16 -11.20 -8.65 13.58
CA THR A 16 -11.63 -8.37 14.95
C THR A 16 -10.61 -7.52 15.73
N THR A 17 -9.43 -7.28 15.17
CA THR A 17 -8.33 -6.55 15.81
C THR A 17 -7.68 -5.55 14.88
N ALA A 18 -7.19 -4.45 15.44
CA ALA A 18 -6.37 -3.46 14.76
C ALA A 18 -4.91 -3.54 15.26
N SER A 19 -3.96 -2.99 14.49
CA SER A 19 -2.54 -3.02 14.83
C SER A 19 -1.86 -1.69 14.47
N LEU A 20 -1.76 -0.79 15.45
CA LEU A 20 -1.07 0.49 15.30
C LEU A 20 0.42 0.30 15.00
N ALA A 21 1.08 -0.61 15.73
CA ALA A 21 2.50 -0.89 15.52
C ALA A 21 2.82 -1.35 14.09
N ARG A 22 1.93 -2.13 13.46
CA ARG A 22 2.08 -2.50 12.05
C ARG A 22 1.86 -1.32 11.12
N ALA A 23 0.88 -0.46 11.41
CA ALA A 23 0.67 0.75 10.62
C ALA A 23 1.91 1.67 10.63
N ASP A 24 2.54 1.88 11.78
CA ASP A 24 3.74 2.71 11.89
C ASP A 24 4.93 2.13 11.10
N VAL A 25 5.03 0.80 11.02
CA VAL A 25 6.11 0.09 10.31
C VAL A 25 5.83 -0.03 8.81
N ASP A 26 4.59 -0.28 8.41
CA ASP A 26 4.24 -0.62 7.03
C ASP A 26 3.89 0.62 6.19
N LEU A 27 3.32 1.67 6.79
CA LEU A 27 2.91 2.85 6.04
C LEU A 27 4.11 3.74 5.66
N PRO A 28 4.16 4.25 4.42
CA PRO A 28 5.14 5.25 4.04
C PRO A 28 4.78 6.62 4.62
N LEU A 29 5.77 7.33 5.16
CA LEU A 29 5.68 8.72 5.57
C LEU A 29 6.15 9.62 4.41
N PRO A 30 5.63 10.86 4.30
CA PRO A 30 6.03 11.79 3.24
C PRO A 30 7.50 12.23 3.33
N SER A 31 8.14 12.02 4.48
CA SER A 31 9.58 12.28 4.69
C SER A 31 10.48 11.12 4.26
N HIS A 32 9.94 9.95 3.91
CA HIS A 32 10.75 8.81 3.48
C HIS A 32 11.33 9.03 2.08
N GLY A 33 12.61 8.66 1.93
CA GLY A 33 13.28 8.66 0.63
C GLY A 33 12.91 7.46 -0.24
N LEU A 34 13.28 7.52 -1.52
CA LEU A 34 12.94 6.54 -2.55
C LEU A 34 13.27 5.08 -2.16
N VAL A 35 14.44 4.85 -1.55
CA VAL A 35 14.86 3.49 -1.16
C VAL A 35 13.94 2.90 -0.10
N THR A 36 13.50 3.71 0.87
CA THR A 36 12.58 3.28 1.93
C THR A 36 11.17 3.04 1.39
N LEU A 37 10.70 3.88 0.47
CA LEU A 37 9.44 3.67 -0.24
C LEU A 37 9.46 2.37 -1.04
N LEU A 38 10.52 2.14 -1.82
CA LEU A 38 10.67 0.91 -2.61
C LEU A 38 10.65 -0.35 -1.72
N ALA A 39 11.39 -0.34 -0.61
CA ALA A 39 11.41 -1.46 0.33
C ALA A 39 10.02 -1.74 0.94
N LYS A 40 9.26 -0.70 1.30
CA LYS A 40 7.90 -0.85 1.84
C LYS A 40 6.93 -1.42 0.82
N PHE A 41 6.97 -0.96 -0.43
CA PHE A 41 6.12 -1.50 -1.50
C PHE A 41 6.48 -2.96 -1.82
N GLN A 42 7.79 -3.28 -1.89
CA GLN A 42 8.25 -4.66 -2.09
C GLN A 42 7.81 -5.60 -0.96
N ASN A 43 7.78 -5.12 0.29
CA ASN A 43 7.27 -5.91 1.43
C ASN A 43 5.78 -6.25 1.29
N GLN A 44 5.00 -5.45 0.55
CA GLN A 44 3.60 -5.72 0.22
C GLN A 44 3.45 -6.48 -1.11
N GLY A 45 4.55 -6.93 -1.72
CA GLY A 45 4.55 -7.65 -2.99
C GLY A 45 4.34 -6.75 -4.22
N LEU A 46 4.51 -5.43 -4.07
CA LEU A 46 4.32 -4.45 -5.14
C LEU A 46 5.66 -4.09 -5.79
N SER A 47 5.66 -3.89 -7.11
CA SER A 47 6.84 -3.53 -7.89
C SER A 47 7.14 -2.03 -7.85
N LEU A 48 8.29 -1.62 -8.39
CA LEU A 48 8.62 -0.19 -8.56
C LEU A 48 7.60 0.53 -9.45
N THR A 49 7.09 -0.15 -10.47
CA THR A 49 6.05 0.41 -11.36
C THR A 49 4.76 0.67 -10.58
N ASP A 50 4.38 -0.26 -9.71
CA ASP A 50 3.20 -0.11 -8.86
C ASP A 50 3.40 1.03 -7.85
N MET A 51 4.62 1.19 -7.32
CA MET A 51 4.95 2.34 -6.46
C MET A 51 4.74 3.67 -7.19
N VAL A 52 5.19 3.80 -8.43
CA VAL A 52 5.02 5.05 -9.20
C VAL A 52 3.56 5.28 -9.59
N ALA A 53 2.79 4.22 -9.84
CA ALA A 53 1.38 4.35 -10.22
C ALA A 53 0.44 4.65 -9.02
N LEU A 54 0.85 4.29 -7.80
CA LEU A 54 0.04 4.38 -6.58
C LEU A 54 0.46 5.50 -5.61
N VAL A 55 1.65 6.09 -5.79
CA VAL A 55 2.10 7.31 -5.08
C VAL A 55 1.44 8.54 -5.68
#